data_AF-A0A7E4ZWM1-F1
#
_entry.id   AF-A0A7E4ZWM1-F1
#
_cell.length_a   1.000
_cell.length_b   1.000
_cell.length_c   1.000
_cell.angle_alpha   90.00
_cell.angle_beta   90.00
_cell.angle_gamma   90.00
#
_symmetry.space_group_name_H-M   'P 1'
#
loop_
_entity.id
_entity.type
_entity.pdbx_description
1 polymer ?
#
loop_
_entity_poly.entity_id
_entity_poly.type
_entity_poly.pdbx_seq_one_letter_code
_entity_poly.pdbx_strand_id
1 'polypeptide(L)'
;MRVSSTLYRNLNKIHWDRRAWQIGYRGPPLPQQKATGRPHRPIHRGSVELLRSNLAREYNVMRHLANPYLNEEAEAPYVQQFGNVKEVVEKEIELKKQTRMPGDVKQVTNNTVPKLYGNYGNLLHKHRTVEDSLFQLVRRERWD
;
A
#
# COMPACT_ATOMS: atom_id res chain seq x y z
N MET A 1 -20.03 -55.04 18.90
CA MET A 1 -19.41 -54.50 17.66
C MET A 1 -19.83 -53.05 17.45
N ARG A 2 -19.00 -52.07 17.81
CA ARG A 2 -19.24 -50.61 17.64
C ARG A 2 -18.27 -49.96 16.64
N VAL A 3 -17.63 -50.76 15.79
CA VAL A 3 -16.57 -50.29 14.87
C VAL A 3 -17.14 -49.88 13.50
N SER A 4 -18.35 -50.33 13.17
CA SER A 4 -18.97 -50.06 11.87
C SER A 4 -19.54 -48.65 11.75
N SER A 5 -20.04 -48.03 12.84
CA SER A 5 -20.72 -46.72 12.77
C SER A 5 -19.79 -45.52 12.60
N THR A 6 -18.51 -45.64 12.95
CA THR A 6 -17.50 -44.59 12.74
C THR A 6 -17.05 -44.51 11.29
N LEU A 7 -17.00 -45.65 10.58
CA LEU A 7 -16.58 -45.72 9.17
C LEU A 7 -17.61 -45.11 8.20
N TYR A 8 -18.89 -45.06 8.57
CA TYR A 8 -19.95 -44.43 7.77
C TYR A 8 -20.21 -42.95 8.12
N ARG A 9 -19.40 -42.35 9.02
CA ARG A 9 -19.58 -40.94 9.35
C ARG A 9 -19.09 -40.09 8.18
N ASN A 10 -19.94 -39.18 7.69
CA ASN A 10 -19.60 -38.26 6.60
C ASN A 10 -18.32 -37.46 6.95
N LEU A 11 -17.20 -37.86 6.36
CA LEU A 11 -15.86 -37.30 6.57
C LEU A 11 -15.71 -35.86 6.05
N ASN A 12 -16.72 -35.33 5.35
CA ASN A 12 -16.80 -33.93 4.92
C ASN A 12 -17.50 -33.00 5.93
N LYS A 13 -18.01 -33.53 7.06
CA LYS A 13 -18.61 -32.68 8.09
C LYS A 13 -17.53 -31.76 8.67
N ILE A 14 -17.84 -30.47 8.70
CA ILE A 14 -17.03 -29.48 9.39
C ILE A 14 -17.12 -29.80 10.89
N HIS A 15 -15.99 -29.88 11.59
CA HIS A 15 -15.97 -30.19 13.02
C HIS A 15 -14.83 -29.44 13.72
N TRP A 16 -14.84 -29.44 15.05
CA TRP A 16 -13.75 -28.90 15.85
C TRP A 16 -12.65 -29.95 16.01
N ASP A 17 -11.85 -30.17 14.95
CA ASP A 17 -10.58 -30.89 15.13
C ASP A 17 -9.55 -29.87 15.60
N ARG A 18 -9.39 -29.79 16.93
CA ARG A 18 -8.27 -29.08 17.54
C ARG A 18 -7.00 -29.79 17.11
N ARG A 19 -6.07 -29.10 16.45
CA ARG A 19 -4.71 -29.63 16.28
C ARG A 19 -4.11 -29.90 17.66
N ALA A 20 -3.17 -30.83 17.78
CA ALA A 20 -2.63 -31.24 19.09
C ALA A 20 -2.15 -30.05 19.96
N TRP A 21 -1.64 -28.99 19.34
CA TRP A 21 -1.19 -27.76 20.00
C TRP A 21 -2.30 -26.72 20.29
N GLN A 22 -3.55 -27.01 19.93
CA GLN A 22 -4.74 -26.19 20.23
C GLN A 22 -5.57 -26.78 21.39
N ILE A 23 -5.15 -27.94 21.91
CA ILE A 23 -5.68 -28.54 23.13
C ILE A 23 -5.21 -27.68 24.30
N GLY A 24 -6.06 -26.75 24.76
CA GLY A 24 -5.73 -25.78 25.82
C GLY A 24 -6.02 -24.31 25.47
N TYR A 25 -6.38 -24.00 24.22
CA TYR A 25 -6.76 -22.64 23.82
C TYR A 25 -8.00 -22.14 24.58
N ARG A 26 -7.88 -20.97 25.23
CA ARG A 26 -8.92 -20.29 26.04
C ARG A 26 -9.48 -18.99 25.39
N GLY A 27 -9.24 -18.78 24.09
CA GLY A 27 -9.75 -17.60 23.37
C GLY A 27 -11.12 -17.81 22.70
N PRO A 28 -11.60 -16.83 21.91
CA PRO A 28 -12.87 -16.92 21.19
C PRO A 28 -12.91 -18.14 20.25
N PRO A 29 -14.09 -18.72 19.97
CA PRO A 29 -14.19 -19.95 19.21
C PRO A 29 -13.52 -19.82 17.83
N LEU A 30 -12.48 -20.64 17.61
CA LEU A 30 -11.77 -20.69 16.33
C LEU A 30 -12.71 -21.18 15.22
N PRO A 31 -12.52 -20.73 13.97
CA PRO A 31 -13.32 -21.17 12.84
C PRO A 31 -13.19 -22.69 12.69
N GLN A 32 -14.32 -23.37 12.52
CA GLN A 32 -14.33 -24.82 12.33
C GLN A 32 -13.57 -25.20 11.05
N GLN A 33 -12.73 -26.23 11.13
CA GLN A 33 -11.96 -26.74 10.00
C GLN A 33 -12.41 -28.16 9.65
N LYS A 34 -12.21 -28.61 8.41
CA LYS A 34 -12.45 -30.01 8.05
C LYS A 34 -11.24 -30.87 8.44
N ALA A 35 -11.43 -32.01 9.13
CA ALA A 35 -10.36 -33.02 9.36
C ALA A 35 -9.72 -33.48 8.07
N THR A 36 -10.53 -33.71 7.03
CA THR A 36 -10.04 -34.22 5.76
C THR A 36 -9.53 -33.06 4.93
N GLY A 37 -8.31 -33.17 4.41
CA GLY A 37 -7.68 -32.17 3.52
C GLY A 37 -8.38 -31.98 2.17
N ARG A 38 -9.63 -32.44 2.02
CA ARG A 38 -10.45 -32.20 0.84
C ARG A 38 -11.16 -30.85 0.96
N PRO A 39 -11.07 -29.98 -0.05
CA PRO A 39 -11.69 -28.67 -0.01
C PRO A 39 -13.21 -28.76 0.19
N HIS A 40 -13.79 -27.75 0.83
CA HIS A 40 -15.24 -27.70 1.06
C HIS A 40 -16.05 -27.59 -0.23
N ARG A 41 -15.47 -26.99 -1.27
CA ARG A 41 -16.06 -26.83 -2.59
C ARG A 41 -15.15 -27.50 -3.64
N PRO A 42 -15.72 -28.00 -4.75
CA PRO A 42 -14.91 -28.45 -5.87
C PRO A 42 -14.05 -27.29 -6.38
N ILE A 43 -12.79 -27.58 -6.72
CA ILE A 43 -11.91 -26.58 -7.32
C ILE A 43 -12.35 -26.41 -8.78
N HIS A 44 -12.76 -25.19 -9.13
CA HIS A 44 -13.18 -24.89 -10.49
C HIS A 44 -11.96 -24.75 -11.41
N ARG A 45 -12.08 -25.19 -12.67
CA ARG A 45 -11.01 -25.10 -13.67
C ARG A 45 -10.49 -23.66 -13.83
N GLY A 46 -11.39 -22.68 -13.88
CA GLY A 46 -11.03 -21.27 -13.96
C GLY A 46 -10.19 -20.77 -12.77
N SER A 47 -10.40 -21.32 -11.56
CA SER A 47 -9.56 -20.99 -10.40
C SER A 47 -8.14 -21.50 -10.55
N VAL A 48 -7.97 -22.68 -11.16
CA VAL A 48 -6.65 -23.25 -11.46
C VAL A 48 -5.94 -22.46 -12.56
N GLU A 49 -6.66 -22.08 -13.61
CA GLU A 49 -6.11 -21.27 -14.70
C GLU A 49 -5.69 -19.88 -14.21
N LEU A 50 -6.49 -19.23 -13.37
CA LEU A 50 -6.15 -17.96 -12.73
C LEU A 50 -4.89 -18.10 -11.87
N LEU A 51 -4.81 -19.14 -11.04
CA LEU A 51 -3.64 -19.39 -10.20
C LEU A 51 -2.38 -19.62 -11.05
N ARG A 52 -2.46 -20.40 -12.13
CA ARG A 52 -1.35 -20.59 -13.07
C ARG A 52 -0.90 -19.27 -13.70
N SER A 53 -1.85 -18.41 -14.09
CA SER A 53 -1.53 -17.10 -14.67
C SER A 53 -0.82 -16.19 -13.68
N ASN A 54 -1.23 -16.21 -12.41
CA ASN A 54 -0.59 -15.42 -11.36
C ASN A 54 0.82 -15.93 -11.07
N LEU A 55 1.00 -17.25 -10.94
CA LEU A 55 2.33 -17.85 -10.75
C LEU A 55 3.28 -17.55 -11.92
N ALA A 56 2.79 -17.57 -13.15
CA ALA A 56 3.59 -17.19 -14.31
C ALA A 56 4.03 -15.72 -14.27
N ARG A 57 3.14 -14.81 -13.83
CA ARG A 57 3.48 -13.39 -13.65
C ARG A 57 4.50 -13.21 -12.53
N GLU A 58 4.31 -13.85 -11.38
CA GLU A 58 5.24 -13.80 -10.25
C GLU A 58 6.61 -14.33 -10.63
N TYR A 59 6.67 -15.47 -11.34
CA TYR A 59 7.92 -16.02 -11.85
C TYR A 59 8.66 -15.04 -12.76
N ASN A 60 7.95 -14.38 -13.68
CA ASN A 60 8.56 -13.38 -14.56
C ASN A 60 9.10 -12.18 -13.78
N VAL A 61 8.35 -11.68 -12.80
CA VAL A 61 8.83 -10.59 -11.92
C VAL A 61 10.10 -11.02 -11.18
N MET A 62 10.10 -12.21 -10.57
CA MET A 62 11.27 -12.73 -9.86
C MET A 62 12.47 -12.91 -10.79
N ARG A 63 12.26 -13.40 -12.01
CA ARG A 63 13.33 -13.55 -13.02
C ARG A 63 13.97 -12.21 -13.38
N HIS A 64 13.18 -11.14 -13.49
CA HIS A 64 13.72 -9.81 -13.76
C HIS A 64 14.46 -9.23 -12.55
N LEU A 65 13.92 -9.41 -11.33
CA LEU A 65 14.57 -8.94 -10.10
C LEU A 65 15.88 -9.69 -9.81
N ALA A 66 16.00 -10.96 -10.22
CA ALA A 66 17.21 -11.75 -10.02
C ALA A 66 18.39 -11.31 -10.89
N ASN A 67 18.14 -10.53 -11.96
CA ASN A 67 19.18 -10.04 -12.86
C ASN A 67 19.21 -8.49 -12.81
N PRO A 68 19.76 -7.90 -11.75
CA PRO A 68 19.88 -6.45 -11.65
C PRO A 68 20.85 -5.91 -12.72
N TYR A 69 20.61 -4.67 -13.16
CA TYR A 69 21.47 -4.00 -14.13
C TYR A 69 22.82 -3.56 -13.52
N LEU A 70 22.82 -3.21 -12.24
CA LEU A 70 24.00 -2.79 -11.48
C LEU A 70 24.16 -3.64 -10.22
N ASN A 71 25.41 -3.90 -9.86
CA ASN A 71 25.77 -4.48 -8.58
C ASN A 71 25.88 -3.38 -7.52
N GLU A 72 25.78 -3.74 -6.24
CA GLU A 72 25.86 -2.80 -5.11
C GLU A 72 27.15 -1.95 -5.14
N GLU A 73 28.28 -2.57 -5.49
CA GLU A 73 29.58 -1.86 -5.61
C GLU A 73 29.57 -0.80 -6.71
N ALA A 74 28.89 -1.07 -7.82
CA ALA A 74 28.77 -0.14 -8.95
C ALA A 74 27.78 1.00 -8.65
N GLU A 75 26.78 0.75 -7.80
CA GLU A 75 25.78 1.74 -7.38
C GLU A 75 26.29 2.66 -6.23
N ALA A 76 27.20 2.16 -5.39
CA ALA A 76 27.76 2.89 -4.25
C ALA A 76 28.20 4.35 -4.52
N PRO A 77 28.97 4.68 -5.59
CA PRO A 77 29.38 6.06 -5.85
C PRO A 77 28.19 6.99 -6.15
N TYR A 78 27.17 6.47 -6.84
CA TYR A 78 25.96 7.24 -7.13
C TYR A 78 25.18 7.55 -5.84
N VAL A 79 25.01 6.56 -4.97
CA VAL A 79 24.34 6.73 -3.67
C VAL A 79 25.11 7.70 -2.77
N GLN A 80 26.44 7.69 -2.79
CA GLN A 80 27.25 8.67 -2.05
C GLN A 80 27.06 10.10 -2.58
N GLN A 81 26.94 10.28 -3.89
CA GLN A 81 26.79 11.61 -4.50
C GLN A 81 25.37 12.18 -4.33
N PHE A 82 24.33 11.36 -4.53
CA PHE A 82 22.94 11.81 -4.61
C PHE A 82 22.09 11.42 -3.39
N GLY A 83 22.60 10.55 -2.52
CA GLY A 83 21.88 9.99 -1.38
C GLY A 83 21.06 8.75 -1.74
N ASN A 84 20.54 8.07 -0.72
CA ASN A 84 19.67 6.91 -0.92
C ASN A 84 18.25 7.36 -1.30
N VAL A 85 17.51 6.53 -2.05
CA VAL A 85 16.12 6.81 -2.45
C VAL A 85 15.24 7.17 -1.26
N LYS A 86 15.42 6.48 -0.12
CA LYS A 86 14.67 6.77 1.11
C LYS A 86 14.92 8.19 1.62
N GLU A 87 16.18 8.63 1.62
CA GLU A 87 16.58 9.96 2.06
C GLU A 87 16.04 11.05 1.12
N VAL A 88 16.03 10.78 -0.19
CA VAL A 88 15.43 11.70 -1.18
C VAL A 88 13.94 11.86 -0.92
N VAL A 89 13.22 10.76 -0.71
CA VAL A 89 11.79 10.79 -0.38
C VAL A 89 11.52 11.52 0.93
N GLU A 90 12.34 11.30 1.96
CA GLU A 90 12.23 12.00 3.24
C GLU A 90 12.46 13.51 3.09
N LYS A 91 13.51 13.93 2.37
CA LYS A 91 13.77 15.34 2.06
C LYS A 91 12.62 15.97 1.29
N GLU A 92 12.05 15.27 0.31
CA GLU A 92 10.87 15.77 -0.41
C GLU A 92 9.66 15.93 0.51
N ILE A 93 9.44 14.99 1.43
CA ILE A 93 8.37 15.07 2.43
C ILE A 93 8.61 16.27 3.35
N GLU A 94 9.84 16.50 3.79
CA GLU A 94 10.22 17.65 4.61
C GLU A 94 10.04 18.97 3.87
N LEU A 95 10.49 19.08 2.62
CA LEU A 95 10.26 20.25 1.78
C LEU A 95 8.76 20.50 1.59
N LYS A 96 7.97 19.44 1.37
CA LYS A 96 6.50 19.54 1.28
C LYS A 96 5.88 20.00 2.61
N LYS A 97 6.45 19.60 3.76
CA LYS A 97 6.01 20.08 5.08
C LYS A 97 6.40 21.54 5.33
N GLN A 98 7.61 21.94 4.94
CA GLN A 98 8.12 23.30 5.09
C GLN A 98 7.41 24.30 4.17
N THR A 99 7.08 23.88 2.94
CA THR A 99 6.29 24.67 1.99
C THR A 99 4.82 24.77 2.37
N ARG A 100 4.30 23.77 3.10
CA ARG A 100 2.97 23.81 3.69
C ARG A 100 2.94 24.78 4.86
N MET A 101 1.77 25.37 5.12
CA MET A 101 1.56 26.18 6.32
C MET A 101 1.98 25.42 7.59
N PRO A 102 2.47 26.12 8.62
CA PRO A 102 2.64 25.52 9.94
C PRO A 102 1.30 25.00 10.45
N GLY A 103 1.26 23.71 10.78
CA GLY A 103 0.07 23.00 11.30
C GLY A 103 -0.47 21.93 10.36
N ASP A 104 -0.79 20.76 10.91
CA ASP A 104 -1.45 19.69 10.17
C ASP A 104 -2.88 20.07 9.80
N VAL A 105 -3.36 19.61 8.64
CA VAL A 105 -4.77 19.81 8.26
C VAL A 105 -5.65 19.12 9.28
N LYS A 106 -6.53 19.89 9.92
CA LYS A 106 -7.55 19.39 10.83
C LYS A 106 -8.42 18.39 10.07
N GLN A 107 -8.33 17.11 10.44
CA GLN A 107 -9.26 16.11 9.95
C GLN A 107 -10.57 16.26 10.72
N VAL A 108 -11.63 16.71 10.04
CA VAL A 108 -12.98 16.74 10.63
C VAL A 108 -13.59 15.36 10.41
N THR A 109 -13.52 14.51 11.42
CA THR A 109 -13.96 13.10 11.40
C THR A 109 -15.48 12.97 11.57
N ASN A 110 -16.27 13.66 10.75
CA ASN A 110 -17.74 13.57 10.80
C ASN A 110 -18.38 12.98 9.53
N ASN A 111 -17.61 12.54 8.54
CA ASN A 111 -18.13 11.87 7.34
C ASN A 111 -17.27 10.67 6.93
N THR A 112 -17.90 9.66 6.32
CA THR A 112 -17.27 8.43 5.76
C THR A 112 -16.17 8.70 4.72
N VAL A 113 -16.04 9.94 4.23
CA VAL A 113 -14.98 10.40 3.36
C VAL A 113 -14.27 11.58 4.02
N PRO A 114 -12.94 11.52 4.25
CA PRO A 114 -12.20 12.63 4.84
C PRO A 114 -12.22 13.81 3.87
N LYS A 115 -12.93 14.89 4.23
CA LYS A 115 -12.86 16.16 3.51
C LYS A 115 -11.66 16.95 4.03
N LEU A 116 -10.62 17.04 3.22
CA LEU A 116 -9.46 17.88 3.49
C LEU A 116 -9.82 19.33 3.11
N TYR A 117 -10.03 20.19 4.10
CA TYR A 117 -10.09 21.63 3.84
C TYR A 117 -8.67 22.17 3.77
N GLY A 118 -8.32 22.82 2.65
CA GLY A 118 -7.12 23.63 2.57
C GLY A 118 -7.26 24.85 3.49
N ASN A 119 -6.21 25.20 4.22
CA ASN A 119 -6.14 26.51 4.85
C ASN A 119 -5.99 27.56 3.73
N TYR A 120 -7.09 28.20 3.32
CA TYR A 120 -7.14 29.26 2.29
C TYR A 120 -6.51 30.60 2.74
N GLY A 121 -5.44 30.56 3.56
CA GLY A 121 -4.92 31.73 4.26
C GLY A 121 -3.49 32.17 3.92
N ASN A 122 -2.78 31.54 2.97
CA ASN A 122 -1.45 31.96 2.51
C ASN A 122 -1.25 31.58 1.04
N LEU A 123 -1.94 32.28 0.15
CA LEU A 123 -1.12 33.09 -0.74
C LEU A 123 -0.48 34.11 0.20
N LEU A 124 0.72 33.81 0.73
CA LEU A 124 1.55 34.85 1.36
C LEU A 124 1.43 36.03 0.42
N HIS A 125 0.97 37.17 0.94
CA HIS A 125 0.95 38.39 0.14
C HIS A 125 2.32 38.49 -0.53
N LYS A 126 2.38 38.26 -1.85
CA LYS A 126 3.62 38.51 -2.57
C LYS A 126 3.93 39.97 -2.29
N HIS A 127 5.17 40.26 -1.90
CA HIS A 127 5.59 41.64 -1.76
C HIS A 127 5.31 42.34 -3.10
N ARG A 128 4.34 43.26 -3.10
CA ARG A 128 4.12 44.13 -4.25
C ARG A 128 5.22 45.16 -4.21
N THR A 129 6.05 45.18 -5.23
CA THR A 129 7.02 46.26 -5.36
C THR A 129 6.41 47.44 -6.11
N VAL A 130 7.10 48.58 -6.08
CA VAL A 130 6.69 49.75 -6.86
C VAL A 130 6.73 49.42 -8.36
N GLU A 131 7.66 48.57 -8.81
CA GLU A 131 7.73 48.14 -10.21
C GLU A 131 6.49 47.34 -10.64
N ASP A 132 5.95 46.46 -9.80
CA ASP A 132 4.70 45.74 -10.08
C ASP A 132 3.51 46.70 -10.31
N SER A 133 3.57 47.86 -9.65
CA SER A 133 2.56 48.93 -9.75
C SER A 133 2.73 49.73 -11.04
N LEU A 134 3.98 50.02 -11.42
CA LEU A 134 4.34 50.84 -12.58
C LEU A 134 4.40 50.06 -13.89
N PHE A 135 4.45 48.72 -13.87
CA PHE A 135 4.50 47.87 -15.06
C PHE A 135 3.37 48.17 -16.06
N GLN A 136 2.19 48.57 -15.57
CA GLN A 136 1.05 48.94 -16.43
C GLN A 136 1.27 50.23 -17.22
N LEU A 137 2.16 51.12 -16.76
CA LEU A 137 2.54 52.35 -17.46
C LEU A 137 3.54 52.06 -18.59
N VAL A 138 4.52 51.18 -18.34
CA VAL A 138 5.50 50.74 -19.36
C VAL A 138 4.80 50.01 -20.51
N ARG A 139 3.78 49.19 -20.23
CA ARG A 139 2.98 48.51 -21.27
C ARG A 139 2.21 49.43 -22.20
N ARG A 140 2.07 50.72 -21.85
CA ARG A 140 1.38 51.74 -22.66
C ARG A 140 2.32 52.53 -23.56
N GLU A 141 3.61 52.20 -23.63
CA GLU A 141 4.49 52.71 -24.67
C GLU A 141 3.96 52.26 -26.04
N ARG A 142 3.15 53.14 -26.59
CA ARG A 142 2.68 53.13 -27.96
C ARG A 142 3.92 53.37 -28.81
N TRP A 143 4.17 52.45 -29.74
CA TRP A 143 5.19 52.64 -30.76
C TRP A 143 4.82 53.90 -31.54
N ASP A 144 5.68 54.91 -31.48
CA ASP A 144 5.79 55.92 -32.52
C ASP A 144 6.32 55.27 -33.81
#